data_AF-A0AA36M7S1-F1
#
_entry.id   AF-A0AA36M7S1-F1
#
_cell.length_a   1.000
_cell.length_b   1.000
_cell.length_c   1.000
_cell.angle_alpha   90.00
_cell.angle_beta   90.00
_cell.angle_gamma   90.00
#
_symmetry.space_group_name_H-M   'P 1'
#
loop_
_entity.id
_entity.type
_entity.pdbx_description
1 polymer ?
#
loop_
_entity_poly.entity_id
_entity_poly.type
_entity_poly.pdbx_seq_one_letter_code
_entity_poly.pdbx_strand_id
1 'polypeptide(L)'
;MSVYEMQLPTKQCDSMAFLELDKSCLLKADEFPGSKSAFIRDDNGKLIAKQTILKYLPTQAYCIYSDCSDAVAGKNIRVKEEDDDVHQLKLVSIDKEIENRRLLPLFVQFHHRAEARPAEAHLSDRLAESALGRFNLELKKNVTHDSFEESDSWRDEAGFIVTDRNRFAFVTYKTASLLSSLTPCAITITKFDPKDLEILCDFDASVCGFTREDAVEFIAANSTVYVAKGDGVIDGMIAAKGNRILALYAETLEIAHALMKHYIVSNRITQVSFFTMDNVWECKPMSSRCVHRRHTRTVPSNIKWNKVFALNMGFHIV
;
A
#
# COMPACT_ATOMS: atom_id res chain seq x y z
N MET A 1 -35.23 -32.33 -14.02
CA MET A 1 -35.11 -30.90 -13.65
C MET A 1 -33.63 -30.60 -13.55
N SER A 2 -33.13 -29.74 -14.43
CA SER A 2 -31.72 -29.37 -14.56
C SER A 2 -31.30 -28.44 -13.43
N VAL A 3 -30.21 -28.78 -12.73
CA VAL A 3 -29.58 -27.90 -11.73
C VAL A 3 -28.74 -26.90 -12.50
N TYR A 4 -29.11 -25.63 -12.43
CA TYR A 4 -28.36 -24.52 -13.02
C TYR A 4 -26.89 -24.56 -12.57
N GLU A 5 -25.99 -24.84 -13.51
CA GLU A 5 -24.58 -24.46 -13.40
C GLU A 5 -24.51 -22.94 -13.39
N MET A 6 -24.39 -22.37 -12.19
CA MET A 6 -24.07 -20.97 -12.02
C MET A 6 -22.58 -20.80 -12.35
N GLN A 7 -22.25 -20.69 -13.64
CA GLN A 7 -20.93 -20.25 -14.08
C GLN A 7 -20.77 -18.79 -13.63
N LEU A 8 -20.08 -18.61 -12.51
CA LEU A 8 -19.55 -17.30 -12.15
C LEU A 8 -18.63 -16.84 -13.29
N PRO A 9 -18.70 -15.56 -13.72
CA PRO A 9 -17.78 -15.03 -14.69
C PRO A 9 -16.37 -15.09 -14.11
N THR A 10 -15.61 -16.12 -14.46
CA THR A 10 -14.16 -16.16 -14.27
C THR A 10 -13.55 -15.16 -15.24
N LYS A 11 -13.53 -13.88 -14.86
CA LYS A 11 -12.44 -13.02 -15.32
C LYS A 11 -11.15 -13.75 -14.94
N GLN A 12 -10.27 -13.96 -15.90
CA GLN A 12 -8.90 -14.35 -15.63
C GLN A 12 -8.33 -13.27 -14.71
N CYS A 13 -8.26 -13.56 -13.41
CA CYS A 13 -7.58 -12.72 -12.45
C CYS A 13 -6.09 -12.82 -12.78
N ASP A 14 -5.45 -11.69 -13.08
CA ASP A 14 -4.01 -11.67 -13.26
C ASP A 14 -3.37 -12.00 -11.92
N SER A 15 -2.73 -13.17 -11.83
CA SER A 15 -2.15 -13.70 -10.59
C SER A 15 -0.98 -12.87 -10.06
N MET A 16 -0.63 -11.74 -10.70
CA MET A 16 0.49 -10.89 -10.33
C MET A 16 0.17 -9.38 -10.30
N ALA A 17 -1.10 -8.97 -10.38
CA ALA A 17 -1.45 -7.54 -10.38
C ALA A 17 -0.98 -6.78 -9.12
N PHE A 18 -0.80 -7.47 -7.99
CA PHE A 18 -0.20 -6.92 -6.78
C PHE A 18 1.28 -6.50 -6.97
N LEU A 19 2.04 -7.18 -7.83
CA LEU A 19 3.44 -6.84 -8.16
C LEU A 19 3.51 -5.54 -8.98
N GLU A 20 2.46 -5.21 -9.72
CA GLU A 20 2.41 -3.97 -10.49
C GLU A 20 2.31 -2.75 -9.58
N LEU A 21 1.79 -2.90 -8.36
CA LEU A 21 1.78 -1.82 -7.37
C LEU A 21 3.20 -1.51 -6.89
N ASP A 22 4.00 -2.52 -6.55
CA ASP A 22 5.42 -2.35 -6.17
C ASP A 22 6.20 -1.65 -7.29
N LYS A 23 6.01 -2.07 -8.55
CA LYS A 23 6.60 -1.41 -9.73
C LYS A 23 6.15 0.04 -9.90
N SER A 24 4.98 0.41 -9.39
CA SER A 24 4.46 1.78 -9.42
C SER A 24 4.99 2.66 -8.29
N CYS A 25 5.66 2.07 -7.28
CA CYS A 25 6.29 2.78 -6.17
C CYS A 25 7.67 3.30 -6.57
N LEU A 26 7.86 4.63 -6.56
CA LEU A 26 9.15 5.23 -6.88
C LEU A 26 10.15 5.23 -5.72
N LEU A 27 9.65 4.97 -4.51
CA LEU A 27 10.44 4.82 -3.31
C LEU A 27 10.51 3.34 -3.00
N LYS A 28 11.73 2.79 -2.85
CA LYS A 28 11.87 1.36 -2.58
C LYS A 28 11.55 1.06 -1.14
N ALA A 29 10.68 0.08 -0.93
CA ALA A 29 10.28 -0.37 0.39
C ALA A 29 11.46 -0.78 1.27
N ASP A 30 12.47 -1.46 0.69
CA ASP A 30 13.64 -1.94 1.43
C ASP A 30 14.59 -0.81 1.87
N GLU A 31 14.47 0.39 1.29
CA GLU A 31 15.25 1.56 1.70
C GLU A 31 14.60 2.26 2.91
N PHE A 32 13.37 1.87 3.28
CA PHE A 32 12.66 2.44 4.42
C PHE A 32 13.23 1.96 5.76
N PRO A 33 13.50 2.87 6.72
CA PRO A 33 13.88 2.49 8.07
C PRO A 33 12.87 1.53 8.72
N GLY A 34 13.36 0.42 9.27
CA GLY A 34 12.51 -0.57 9.94
C GLY A 34 11.66 -1.44 9.00
N SER A 35 11.87 -1.37 7.69
CA SER A 35 11.37 -2.38 6.75
C SER A 35 11.95 -3.76 7.07
N LYS A 36 11.14 -4.79 6.86
CA LYS A 36 11.57 -6.19 6.94
C LYS A 36 11.12 -6.93 5.70
N SER A 37 12.01 -7.74 5.13
CA SER A 37 11.72 -8.49 3.92
C SER A 37 11.90 -9.99 4.18
N ALA A 38 11.06 -10.80 3.55
CA ALA A 38 11.13 -12.25 3.59
C ALA A 38 11.14 -12.80 2.16
N PHE A 39 11.79 -13.95 2.00
CA PHE A 39 12.14 -14.49 0.69
C PHE A 39 11.79 -15.97 0.64
N ILE A 40 11.32 -16.42 -0.52
CA ILE A 40 11.26 -17.84 -0.88
C ILE A 40 12.26 -18.09 -1.99
N ARG A 41 13.11 -19.10 -1.83
CA ARG A 41 14.09 -19.54 -2.84
C ARG A 41 13.90 -20.99 -3.22
N ASP A 42 14.27 -21.35 -4.45
CA ASP A 42 14.30 -22.75 -4.88
C ASP A 42 15.56 -23.48 -4.41
N ASP A 43 15.67 -24.77 -4.76
CA ASP A 43 16.84 -25.59 -4.46
C ASP A 43 18.17 -25.05 -5.02
N ASN A 44 18.11 -24.23 -6.06
CA ASN A 44 19.27 -23.61 -6.70
C ASN A 44 19.58 -22.21 -6.13
N GLY A 45 18.84 -21.76 -5.11
CA GLY A 45 18.99 -20.43 -4.51
C GLY A 45 18.34 -19.30 -5.31
N LYS A 46 17.62 -19.60 -6.39
CA LYS A 46 16.92 -18.61 -7.21
C LYS A 46 15.76 -18.01 -6.41
N LEU A 47 15.60 -16.69 -6.47
CA LEU A 47 14.47 -16.01 -5.85
C LEU A 47 13.16 -16.41 -6.55
N ILE A 48 12.21 -16.90 -5.76
CA ILE A 48 10.89 -17.36 -6.19
C ILE A 48 9.80 -16.37 -5.80
N ALA A 49 9.88 -15.83 -4.57
CA ALA A 49 8.97 -14.79 -4.11
C ALA A 49 9.64 -13.91 -3.06
N LYS A 50 9.21 -12.64 -2.99
CA LYS A 50 9.66 -11.66 -2.02
C LYS A 50 8.51 -10.77 -1.58
N GLN A 51 8.46 -10.52 -0.28
CA GLN A 51 7.52 -9.57 0.32
C GLN A 51 8.27 -8.70 1.32
N THR A 52 7.84 -7.46 1.45
CA THR A 52 8.37 -6.48 2.40
C THR A 52 7.24 -5.91 3.24
N ILE A 53 7.47 -5.79 4.55
CA ILE A 53 6.55 -5.17 5.49
C ILE A 53 7.18 -3.90 6.07
N LEU A 54 6.40 -2.82 6.10
CA LEU A 54 6.76 -1.54 6.67
C LEU A 54 5.99 -1.35 7.96
N LYS A 55 6.70 -1.23 9.09
CA LYS A 55 6.07 -1.00 10.39
C LYS A 55 5.92 0.50 10.64
N TYR A 56 4.71 0.94 10.97
CA TYR A 56 4.44 2.35 11.32
C TYR A 56 4.16 2.51 12.81
N LEU A 57 3.40 1.58 13.40
CA LEU A 57 3.10 1.57 14.82
C LEU A 57 3.33 0.16 15.39
N PRO A 58 3.37 -0.01 16.72
CA PRO A 58 3.48 -1.33 17.35
C PRO A 58 2.44 -2.35 16.87
N THR A 59 1.27 -1.89 16.43
CA THR A 59 0.16 -2.72 15.96
C THR A 59 -0.26 -2.46 14.51
N GLN A 60 0.43 -1.58 13.77
CA GLN A 60 0.06 -1.24 12.39
C GLN A 60 1.25 -1.36 11.46
N ALA A 61 1.06 -2.08 10.36
CA ALA A 61 2.06 -2.23 9.32
C ALA A 61 1.41 -2.22 7.92
N TYR A 62 2.22 -1.91 6.92
CA TYR A 62 1.84 -2.00 5.52
C TYR A 62 2.64 -3.10 4.84
N CYS A 63 2.01 -3.84 3.95
CA CYS A 63 2.59 -4.98 3.28
C CYS A 63 2.67 -4.76 1.75
N ILE A 64 3.85 -5.02 1.19
CA ILE A 64 4.17 -4.86 -0.22
C ILE A 64 4.69 -6.19 -0.74
N TYR A 65 4.11 -6.64 -1.85
CA TYR A 65 4.55 -7.83 -2.56
C TYR A 65 5.42 -7.37 -3.72
N SER A 66 6.70 -7.71 -3.68
CA SER A 66 7.69 -7.17 -4.62
C SER A 66 8.08 -8.16 -5.71
N ASP A 67 8.08 -9.47 -5.42
CA ASP A 67 8.35 -10.50 -6.42
C ASP A 67 7.51 -11.76 -6.19
N CYS A 68 7.03 -12.37 -7.27
CA CYS A 68 6.45 -13.71 -7.28
C CYS A 68 6.66 -14.31 -8.68
N SER A 69 7.29 -15.48 -8.77
CA SER A 69 7.53 -16.14 -10.06
C SER A 69 6.27 -16.83 -10.58
N ASP A 70 6.07 -16.85 -11.90
CA ASP A 70 4.98 -17.57 -12.59
C ASP A 70 4.91 -19.07 -12.21
N ALA A 71 6.04 -19.62 -11.79
CA ALA A 71 6.12 -21.01 -11.35
C ALA A 71 5.25 -21.27 -10.12
N VAL A 72 5.09 -20.29 -9.22
CA VAL A 72 4.35 -20.44 -7.96
C VAL A 72 3.15 -19.50 -7.81
N ALA A 73 3.05 -18.47 -8.65
CA ALA A 73 1.94 -17.51 -8.60
C ALA A 73 0.58 -18.23 -8.67
N GLY A 74 -0.29 -17.94 -7.69
CA GLY A 74 -1.62 -18.55 -7.58
C GLY A 74 -1.64 -20.04 -7.24
N LYS A 75 -0.49 -20.66 -6.90
CA LYS A 75 -0.39 -22.08 -6.52
C LYS A 75 -0.12 -22.23 -5.03
N ASN A 76 -0.53 -23.37 -4.48
CA ASN A 76 -0.15 -23.75 -3.13
C ASN A 76 1.25 -24.35 -3.13
N ILE A 77 2.08 -23.87 -2.22
CA ILE A 77 3.45 -24.33 -2.07
C ILE A 77 3.71 -24.76 -0.63
N ARG A 78 4.60 -25.73 -0.45
CA ARG A 78 5.22 -26.02 0.84
C ARG A 78 6.59 -25.40 0.89
N VAL A 79 6.91 -24.82 2.04
CA VAL A 79 8.19 -24.20 2.30
C VAL A 79 8.76 -24.74 3.60
N LYS A 80 10.07 -24.73 3.72
CA LYS A 80 10.78 -25.01 4.97
C LYS A 80 11.59 -23.78 5.38
N GLU A 81 11.75 -23.62 6.69
CA GLU A 81 12.63 -22.60 7.26
C GLU A 81 14.09 -23.02 7.01
N GLU A 82 14.95 -22.05 6.71
CA GLU A 82 16.40 -22.27 6.78
C GLU A 82 16.88 -22.03 8.21
N ASP A 83 17.76 -22.91 8.71
CA ASP A 83 18.17 -22.94 10.12
C ASP A 83 18.84 -21.62 10.58
N ASP A 84 19.41 -20.86 9.65
CA ASP A 84 20.19 -19.65 9.93
C ASP A 84 19.40 -18.33 9.83
N ASP A 85 18.29 -18.30 9.06
CA ASP A 85 17.47 -17.09 8.88
C ASP A 85 15.98 -17.42 8.67
N VAL A 86 15.16 -17.09 9.67
CA VAL A 86 13.70 -17.27 9.66
C VAL A 86 12.98 -16.47 8.56
N HIS A 87 13.67 -15.50 7.93
CA HIS A 87 13.18 -14.73 6.80
C HIS A 87 13.56 -15.34 5.44
N GLN A 88 14.42 -16.36 5.42
CA GLN A 88 14.69 -17.17 4.22
C GLN A 88 13.90 -18.47 4.31
N LEU A 89 13.00 -18.65 3.36
CA LEU A 89 12.23 -19.86 3.19
C LEU A 89 12.71 -20.60 1.94
N LYS A 90 12.79 -21.91 2.03
CA LYS A 90 13.15 -22.77 0.90
C LYS A 90 11.92 -23.51 0.38
N LEU A 91 11.66 -23.38 -0.92
CA LEU A 91 10.60 -24.10 -1.62
C LEU A 91 10.86 -25.60 -1.55
N VAL A 92 9.86 -26.37 -1.11
CA VAL A 92 9.92 -27.83 -0.99
C VAL A 92 9.11 -28.50 -2.10
N SER A 93 7.85 -28.08 -2.27
CA SER A 93 6.96 -28.64 -3.28
C SER A 93 5.91 -27.63 -3.71
N ILE A 94 5.36 -27.86 -4.91
CA ILE A 94 4.16 -27.19 -5.41
C ILE A 94 3.04 -28.21 -5.40
N ASP A 95 2.03 -27.98 -4.56
CA ASP A 95 0.93 -28.90 -4.33
C ASP A 95 -0.23 -28.51 -5.25
N LYS A 96 -0.79 -29.52 -5.95
CA LYS A 96 -1.91 -29.32 -6.89
C LYS A 96 -3.27 -29.37 -6.20
N GLU A 97 -3.34 -29.97 -5.02
CA GLU A 97 -4.58 -30.17 -4.29
C GLU A 97 -4.64 -29.20 -3.10
N ILE A 98 -5.80 -28.59 -2.91
CA ILE A 98 -6.08 -27.73 -1.76
C ILE A 98 -6.63 -28.62 -0.65
N GLU A 99 -6.07 -28.50 0.55
CA GLU A 99 -6.59 -29.18 1.73
C GLU A 99 -8.06 -28.79 1.96
N ASN A 100 -8.97 -29.76 1.84
CA ASN A 100 -10.40 -29.50 2.05
C ASN A 100 -10.75 -29.52 3.54
N ARG A 101 -10.85 -28.32 4.13
CA ARG A 101 -11.16 -28.15 5.56
C ARG A 101 -12.66 -28.06 5.86
N ARG A 102 -13.55 -28.07 4.86
CA ARG A 102 -14.98 -27.75 5.02
C ARG A 102 -15.74 -28.70 5.96
N LEU A 103 -15.25 -29.91 6.13
CA LEU A 103 -15.86 -30.94 6.97
C LEU A 103 -15.19 -31.07 8.35
N LEU A 104 -14.17 -30.27 8.64
CA LEU A 104 -13.49 -30.28 9.94
C LEU A 104 -14.29 -29.49 10.99
N PRO A 105 -14.08 -29.69 12.30
CA PRO A 105 -14.69 -28.85 13.32
C PRO A 105 -14.38 -27.37 13.10
N LEU A 106 -15.34 -26.46 13.38
CA LEU A 106 -15.21 -25.02 13.09
C LEU A 106 -13.89 -24.42 13.62
N PHE A 107 -13.45 -24.79 14.82
CA PHE A 107 -12.20 -24.29 15.38
C PHE A 107 -10.98 -24.71 14.54
N VAL A 108 -10.99 -25.91 13.95
CA VAL A 108 -9.94 -26.38 13.03
C VAL A 108 -10.04 -25.62 11.72
N GLN A 109 -11.25 -25.39 11.20
CA GLN A 109 -11.42 -24.63 9.95
C GLN A 109 -10.80 -23.22 10.02
N PHE A 110 -10.91 -22.55 11.17
CA PHE A 110 -10.43 -21.17 11.33
C PHE A 110 -9.00 -21.06 11.88
N HIS A 111 -8.51 -22.02 12.67
CA HIS A 111 -7.20 -21.94 13.32
C HIS A 111 -6.13 -22.85 12.71
N HIS A 112 -6.51 -23.81 11.87
CA HIS A 112 -5.56 -24.66 11.16
C HIS A 112 -4.85 -23.86 10.08
N ARG A 113 -3.52 -23.95 10.06
CA ARG A 113 -2.67 -23.40 9.01
C ARG A 113 -2.23 -24.56 8.13
N ALA A 114 -2.73 -24.64 6.90
CA ALA A 114 -2.24 -25.64 5.96
C ALA A 114 -0.75 -25.44 5.68
N GLU A 115 -0.02 -26.54 5.60
CA GLU A 115 1.38 -26.54 5.19
C GLU A 115 1.54 -26.06 3.74
N ALA A 116 0.60 -26.45 2.87
CA ALA A 116 0.54 -26.04 1.49
C ALA A 116 -0.44 -24.87 1.33
N ARG A 117 0.09 -23.69 0.99
CA ARG A 117 -0.66 -22.45 0.82
C ARG A 117 0.10 -21.50 -0.11
N PRO A 118 -0.52 -20.40 -0.59
CA PRO A 118 0.15 -19.47 -1.49
C PRO A 118 1.41 -18.87 -0.86
N ALA A 119 2.37 -18.48 -1.71
CA ALA A 119 3.63 -17.87 -1.28
C ALA A 119 3.39 -16.64 -0.39
N GLU A 120 2.36 -15.88 -0.74
CA GLU A 120 1.93 -14.65 -0.09
C GLU A 120 1.48 -14.89 1.36
N ALA A 121 0.82 -16.01 1.63
CA ALA A 121 0.37 -16.37 2.98
C ALA A 121 1.55 -16.81 3.87
N HIS A 122 2.51 -17.55 3.30
CA HIS A 122 3.73 -17.93 4.02
C HIS A 122 4.57 -16.72 4.42
N LEU A 123 4.82 -15.82 3.47
CA LEU A 123 5.63 -14.63 3.69
C LEU A 123 4.92 -13.66 4.65
N SER A 124 3.59 -13.45 4.49
CA SER A 124 2.83 -12.48 5.29
C SER A 124 2.82 -12.86 6.76
N ASP A 125 2.61 -14.15 7.06
CA ASP A 125 2.65 -14.65 8.43
C ASP A 125 4.01 -14.40 9.10
N ARG A 126 5.11 -14.68 8.39
CA ARG A 126 6.47 -14.52 8.91
C ARG A 126 6.79 -13.06 9.17
N LEU A 127 6.44 -12.20 8.22
CA LEU A 127 6.67 -10.77 8.33
C LEU A 127 5.82 -10.11 9.40
N ALA A 128 4.54 -10.47 9.49
CA ALA A 128 3.64 -9.96 10.53
C ALA A 128 4.13 -10.37 11.93
N GLU A 129 4.55 -11.62 12.13
CA GLU A 129 5.10 -12.09 13.40
C GLU A 129 6.41 -11.37 13.75
N SER A 130 7.32 -11.18 12.78
CA SER A 130 8.60 -10.50 13.03
C SER A 130 8.43 -8.99 13.27
N ALA A 131 7.51 -8.31 12.57
CA ALA A 131 7.34 -6.86 12.66
C ALA A 131 6.47 -6.44 13.86
N LEU A 132 5.34 -7.14 14.05
CA LEU A 132 4.33 -6.80 15.05
C LEU A 132 4.37 -7.74 16.28
N GLY A 133 5.22 -8.76 16.26
CA GLY A 133 5.38 -9.76 17.32
C GLY A 133 4.45 -10.96 17.18
N ARG A 134 4.69 -12.01 17.98
CA ARG A 134 3.92 -13.26 17.96
C ARG A 134 2.56 -13.17 18.65
N PHE A 135 2.49 -12.55 19.83
CA PHE A 135 1.28 -12.53 20.64
C PHE A 135 0.33 -11.41 20.20
N ASN A 136 -0.86 -11.76 19.73
CA ASN A 136 -1.93 -10.81 19.39
C ASN A 136 -3.18 -11.06 20.24
N LEU A 137 -3.01 -11.26 21.55
CA LEU A 137 -4.12 -11.54 22.47
C LEU A 137 -5.17 -10.43 22.44
N GLU A 138 -4.75 -9.19 22.22
CA GLU A 138 -5.62 -8.02 22.11
C GLU A 138 -6.29 -7.86 20.73
N LEU A 139 -5.91 -8.69 19.75
CA LEU A 139 -6.43 -8.66 18.38
C LEU A 139 -6.25 -7.31 17.65
N LYS A 140 -5.29 -6.48 18.07
CA LYS A 140 -5.07 -5.12 17.53
C LYS A 140 -4.13 -5.05 16.33
N LYS A 141 -3.36 -6.12 16.06
CA LYS A 141 -2.41 -6.12 14.94
C LYS A 141 -3.12 -6.07 13.60
N ASN A 142 -2.86 -5.03 12.84
CA ASN A 142 -3.47 -4.76 11.56
C ASN A 142 -2.38 -4.55 10.51
N VAL A 143 -2.47 -5.31 9.42
CA VAL A 143 -1.62 -5.14 8.25
C VAL A 143 -2.48 -4.68 7.09
N THR A 144 -2.07 -3.61 6.42
CA THR A 144 -2.73 -3.06 5.23
C THR A 144 -1.99 -3.50 3.97
N HIS A 145 -2.72 -3.80 2.90
CA HIS A 145 -2.18 -4.11 1.59
C HIS A 145 -3.10 -3.52 0.49
N ASP A 146 -2.50 -3.04 -0.60
CA ASP A 146 -3.21 -2.52 -1.76
C ASP A 146 -2.94 -3.41 -2.99
N SER A 147 -3.97 -3.73 -3.77
CA SER A 147 -3.87 -4.50 -5.02
C SER A 147 -4.71 -3.84 -6.11
N PHE A 148 -4.32 -4.01 -7.38
CA PHE A 148 -5.14 -3.58 -8.50
C PHE A 148 -6.29 -4.55 -8.83
N GLU A 149 -6.33 -5.72 -8.21
CA GLU A 149 -7.35 -6.74 -8.44
C GLU A 149 -8.32 -6.85 -7.26
N GLU A 150 -9.60 -7.10 -7.58
CA GLU A 150 -10.68 -7.20 -6.59
C GLU A 150 -10.66 -8.52 -5.80
N SER A 151 -10.11 -9.58 -6.38
CA SER A 151 -10.09 -10.91 -5.78
C SER A 151 -8.77 -11.61 -6.01
N ASP A 152 -7.80 -11.32 -5.16
CA ASP A 152 -6.58 -12.11 -5.07
C ASP A 152 -6.90 -13.46 -4.41
N SER A 153 -6.61 -14.58 -5.08
CA SER A 153 -6.91 -15.94 -4.58
C SER A 153 -6.21 -16.28 -3.26
N TRP A 154 -5.13 -15.57 -2.94
CA TRP A 154 -4.35 -15.73 -1.72
C TRP A 154 -4.84 -14.88 -0.54
N ARG A 155 -5.71 -13.89 -0.79
CA ARG A 155 -6.14 -12.87 0.19
C ARG A 155 -6.61 -13.49 1.50
N ASP A 156 -7.52 -14.44 1.42
CA ASP A 156 -8.18 -15.04 2.59
C ASP A 156 -7.20 -15.89 3.39
N GLU A 157 -6.33 -16.65 2.70
CA GLU A 157 -5.27 -17.47 3.33
C GLU A 157 -4.17 -16.60 3.98
N ALA A 158 -3.89 -15.42 3.42
CA ALA A 158 -2.98 -14.43 4.01
C ALA A 158 -3.66 -13.52 5.06
N GLY A 159 -4.96 -13.68 5.27
CA GLY A 159 -5.74 -13.01 6.31
C GLY A 159 -6.25 -11.60 5.97
N PHE A 160 -6.13 -11.11 4.73
CA PHE A 160 -6.55 -9.76 4.30
C PHE A 160 -8.06 -9.67 4.00
N ILE A 161 -8.88 -10.03 4.97
CA ILE A 161 -10.33 -10.23 4.80
C ILE A 161 -11.19 -8.96 4.93
N VAL A 162 -10.60 -7.85 5.37
CA VAL A 162 -11.34 -6.59 5.58
C VAL A 162 -11.06 -5.64 4.43
N THR A 163 -12.09 -5.31 3.65
CA THR A 163 -12.00 -4.31 2.57
C THR A 163 -12.11 -2.90 3.15
N ASP A 164 -11.30 -1.96 2.67
CA ASP A 164 -11.43 -0.54 3.03
C ASP A 164 -12.78 0.01 2.54
N ARG A 165 -13.31 0.99 3.29
CA ARG A 165 -14.53 1.71 2.92
C ARG A 165 -14.28 2.71 1.78
N ASN A 166 -13.06 3.21 1.67
CA ASN A 166 -12.66 4.16 0.64
C ASN A 166 -12.33 3.41 -0.64
N ARG A 167 -12.74 3.99 -1.76
CA ARG A 167 -12.36 3.51 -3.10
C ARG A 167 -11.21 4.36 -3.59
N PHE A 168 -10.16 3.70 -4.07
CA PHE A 168 -8.95 4.36 -4.52
C PHE A 168 -8.71 4.10 -6.00
N ALA A 169 -7.99 5.00 -6.64
CA ALA A 169 -7.55 4.84 -8.00
C ALA A 169 -6.14 5.40 -8.22
N PHE A 170 -5.36 4.72 -9.04
CA PHE A 170 -4.17 5.27 -9.67
C PHE A 170 -4.62 6.04 -10.91
N VAL A 171 -4.43 7.35 -10.88
CA VAL A 171 -4.88 8.25 -11.94
C VAL A 171 -3.70 8.93 -12.60
N THR A 172 -3.86 9.27 -13.87
CA THR A 172 -2.88 10.06 -14.61
C THR A 172 -3.57 11.16 -15.41
N TYR A 173 -3.06 12.37 -15.31
CA TYR A 173 -3.63 13.58 -15.90
C TYR A 173 -2.65 14.27 -16.85
N LYS A 174 -3.19 14.84 -17.92
CA LYS A 174 -2.48 15.87 -18.68
C LYS A 174 -2.49 17.15 -17.88
N THR A 175 -1.31 17.73 -17.65
CA THR A 175 -1.16 18.96 -16.86
C THR A 175 -2.10 20.07 -17.31
N ALA A 176 -2.22 20.32 -18.62
CA ALA A 176 -3.04 21.41 -19.13
C ALA A 176 -4.52 21.30 -18.71
N SER A 177 -5.07 20.09 -18.76
CA SER A 177 -6.46 19.81 -18.37
C SER A 177 -6.65 19.84 -16.85
N LEU A 178 -5.66 19.39 -16.09
CA LEU A 178 -5.71 19.46 -14.64
C LEU A 178 -5.63 20.92 -14.18
N LEU A 179 -4.65 21.70 -14.66
CA LEU A 179 -4.48 23.10 -14.32
C LEU A 179 -5.73 23.95 -14.56
N SER A 180 -6.50 23.65 -15.62
CA SER A 180 -7.75 24.36 -15.91
C SER A 180 -8.89 24.08 -14.92
N SER A 181 -8.82 22.97 -14.16
CA SER A 181 -9.81 22.66 -13.14
C SER A 181 -9.40 23.07 -11.72
N LEU A 182 -8.17 23.58 -11.54
CA LEU A 182 -7.67 23.93 -10.20
C LEU A 182 -8.21 25.30 -9.76
N THR A 183 -8.89 25.30 -8.62
CA THR A 183 -9.34 26.52 -7.94
C THR A 183 -8.15 27.37 -7.49
N PRO A 184 -8.13 28.68 -7.79
CA PRO A 184 -7.11 29.58 -7.27
C PRO A 184 -7.19 29.71 -5.74
N CYS A 185 -6.04 29.71 -5.07
CA CYS A 185 -5.90 30.04 -3.66
C CYS A 185 -4.70 30.96 -3.48
N ALA A 186 -4.87 32.03 -2.69
CA ALA A 186 -3.78 32.93 -2.32
C ALA A 186 -3.13 32.45 -1.02
N ILE A 187 -2.33 31.39 -1.11
CA ILE A 187 -1.52 30.88 0.01
C ILE A 187 -0.04 30.93 -0.35
N THR A 188 0.80 31.18 0.65
CA THR A 188 2.25 31.22 0.45
C THR A 188 2.78 29.80 0.36
N ILE A 189 3.35 29.45 -0.79
CA ILE A 189 3.97 28.14 -1.02
C ILE A 189 5.47 28.31 -1.10
N THR A 190 6.19 27.54 -0.30
CA THR A 190 7.66 27.55 -0.24
C THR A 190 8.18 26.14 -0.40
N LYS A 191 9.41 26.01 -0.92
CA LYS A 191 10.11 24.73 -0.92
C LYS A 191 10.44 24.35 0.53
N PHE A 192 10.27 23.08 0.87
CA PHE A 192 10.58 22.57 2.20
C PHE A 192 12.02 22.86 2.61
N ASP A 193 12.20 23.36 3.83
CA ASP A 193 13.48 23.50 4.52
C ASP A 193 13.55 22.42 5.62
N PRO A 194 14.66 21.66 5.76
CA PRO A 194 14.82 20.68 6.83
C PRO A 194 14.57 21.22 8.25
N LYS A 195 14.70 22.54 8.47
CA LYS A 195 14.36 23.18 9.75
C LYS A 195 12.87 23.11 10.08
N ASP A 196 12.01 22.95 9.07
CA ASP A 196 10.56 22.83 9.22
C ASP A 196 10.13 21.36 9.43
N LEU A 197 11.06 20.39 9.58
CA LEU A 197 10.73 18.96 9.67
C LEU A 197 9.77 18.65 10.83
N GLU A 198 10.02 19.22 12.01
CA GLU A 198 9.17 19.02 13.20
C GLU A 198 7.73 19.49 12.92
N ILE A 199 7.57 20.68 12.35
CA ILE A 199 6.27 21.27 12.00
C ILE A 199 5.57 20.42 10.92
N LEU A 200 6.33 19.87 9.98
CA LEU A 200 5.79 18.98 8.93
C LEU A 200 5.31 17.66 9.53
N CYS A 201 6.06 17.08 10.47
CA CYS A 201 5.67 15.88 11.20
C CYS A 201 4.41 16.11 12.05
N ASP A 202 4.29 17.27 12.70
CA ASP A 202 3.09 17.64 13.45
C ASP A 202 1.87 17.78 12.55
N PHE A 203 2.02 18.46 11.40
CA PHE A 203 0.96 18.57 10.41
C PHE A 203 0.54 17.19 9.90
N ASP A 204 1.49 16.33 9.54
CA ASP A 204 1.24 14.97 9.09
C ASP A 204 0.52 14.12 10.15
N ALA A 205 0.97 14.19 11.40
CA ALA A 205 0.34 13.49 12.51
C ALA A 205 -1.11 13.98 12.74
N SER A 206 -1.37 15.27 12.50
CA SER A 206 -2.72 15.85 12.58
C SER A 206 -3.67 15.29 11.51
N VAL A 207 -3.15 14.87 10.36
CA VAL A 207 -3.87 14.27 9.23
C VAL A 207 -4.02 12.76 9.42
N CYS A 208 -2.94 12.06 9.76
CA CYS A 208 -2.89 10.60 9.92
C CYS A 208 -3.56 10.14 11.23
N GLY A 209 -3.54 10.99 12.27
CA GLY A 209 -4.00 10.65 13.62
C GLY A 209 -2.99 9.84 14.43
N PHE A 210 -1.73 9.77 13.99
CA PHE A 210 -0.60 9.16 14.68
C PHE A 210 0.72 9.68 14.12
N THR A 211 1.80 9.58 14.91
CA THR A 211 3.14 10.01 14.53
C THR A 211 3.83 8.94 13.68
N ARG A 212 4.45 9.37 12.57
CA ARG A 212 5.22 8.52 11.65
C ARG A 212 6.43 9.26 11.07
N GLU A 213 7.20 9.91 11.96
CA GLU A 213 8.34 10.76 11.64
C GLU A 213 9.31 10.14 10.63
N ASP A 214 9.73 8.89 10.83
CA ASP A 214 10.61 8.16 9.89
C ASP A 214 10.07 8.14 8.45
N ALA A 215 8.75 8.03 8.27
CA ALA A 215 8.11 8.06 6.96
C ALA A 215 8.08 9.46 6.35
N VAL A 216 7.86 10.49 7.18
CA VAL A 216 7.88 11.90 6.72
C VAL A 216 9.30 12.29 6.32
N GLU A 217 10.30 11.97 7.15
CA GLU A 217 11.72 12.23 6.89
C GLU A 217 12.17 11.50 5.61
N PHE A 218 11.84 10.22 5.48
CA PHE A 218 12.21 9.45 4.29
C PHE A 218 11.60 10.01 3.00
N ILE A 219 10.32 10.43 3.02
CA ILE A 219 9.70 11.08 1.86
C ILE A 219 10.38 12.41 1.56
N ALA A 220 10.64 13.23 2.59
CA ALA A 220 11.27 14.53 2.43
C ALA A 220 12.69 14.44 1.86
N ALA A 221 13.47 13.45 2.29
CA ALA A 221 14.82 13.21 1.80
C ALA A 221 14.88 12.70 0.36
N ASN A 222 13.85 11.95 -0.09
CA ASN A 222 13.86 11.24 -1.36
C ASN A 222 12.95 11.86 -2.44
N SER A 223 12.38 13.04 -2.18
CA SER A 223 11.46 13.71 -3.10
C SER A 223 11.57 15.24 -3.04
N THR A 224 10.91 15.92 -3.98
CA THR A 224 10.75 17.37 -3.92
C THR A 224 9.51 17.69 -3.10
N VAL A 225 9.70 18.39 -1.98
CA VAL A 225 8.61 18.80 -1.09
C VAL A 225 8.39 20.30 -1.15
N TYR A 226 7.12 20.70 -1.25
CA TYR A 226 6.66 22.08 -1.04
C TYR A 226 5.63 22.09 0.08
N VAL A 227 5.65 23.16 0.87
CA VAL A 227 4.72 23.39 1.98
C VAL A 227 3.95 24.69 1.75
N ALA A 228 2.65 24.65 2.03
CA ALA A 228 1.80 25.82 2.07
C ALA A 228 1.71 26.30 3.53
N LYS A 229 2.02 27.58 3.76
CA LYS A 229 2.03 28.17 5.10
C LYS A 229 0.97 29.26 5.23
N GLY A 230 0.14 29.16 6.27
CA GLY A 230 -0.78 30.20 6.72
C GLY A 230 -0.54 30.48 8.21
N ASP A 231 -0.57 31.74 8.61
CA ASP A 231 -0.41 32.19 10.00
C ASP A 231 0.76 31.57 10.80
N GLY A 232 1.85 31.20 10.11
CA GLY A 232 3.05 30.62 10.70
C GLY A 232 3.03 29.09 10.89
N VAL A 233 1.96 28.41 10.49
CA VAL A 233 1.84 26.94 10.51
C VAL A 233 1.83 26.37 9.09
N ILE A 234 2.02 25.05 8.97
CA ILE A 234 1.86 24.32 7.70
C ILE A 234 0.39 23.94 7.57
N ASP A 235 -0.27 24.45 6.52
CA ASP A 235 -1.66 24.12 6.18
C ASP A 235 -1.76 23.10 5.05
N GLY A 236 -0.62 22.72 4.46
CA GLY A 236 -0.56 21.69 3.44
C GLY A 236 0.85 21.38 2.98
N MET A 237 1.02 20.19 2.43
CA MET A 237 2.27 19.73 1.84
C MET A 237 2.02 18.94 0.55
N ILE A 238 2.95 19.05 -0.38
CA ILE A 238 3.05 18.18 -1.54
C ILE A 238 4.46 17.60 -1.62
N ALA A 239 4.54 16.28 -1.74
CA ALA A 239 5.78 15.54 -1.97
C ALA A 239 5.68 14.80 -3.29
N ALA A 240 6.67 14.98 -4.16
CA ALA A 240 6.62 14.43 -5.51
C ALA A 240 8.01 14.18 -6.10
N LYS A 241 8.09 13.20 -7.00
CA LYS A 241 9.33 12.79 -7.69
C LYS A 241 9.05 12.70 -9.19
N GLY A 242 9.55 13.67 -9.96
CA GLY A 242 9.26 13.78 -11.39
C GLY A 242 7.79 14.06 -11.65
N ASN A 243 7.14 13.20 -12.45
CA ASN A 243 5.70 13.28 -12.74
C ASN A 243 4.80 12.63 -11.68
N ARG A 244 5.38 12.00 -10.64
CA ARG A 244 4.63 11.25 -9.64
C ARG A 244 4.41 12.07 -8.38
N ILE A 245 3.16 12.27 -7.99
CA ILE A 245 2.86 12.80 -6.65
C ILE A 245 2.81 11.63 -5.68
N LEU A 246 3.61 11.72 -4.63
CA LEU A 246 3.70 10.72 -3.57
C LEU A 246 2.71 11.07 -2.45
N ALA A 247 2.61 12.34 -2.08
CA ALA A 247 1.68 12.77 -1.03
C ALA A 247 1.20 14.19 -1.32
N LEU A 248 -0.09 14.43 -1.11
CA LEU A 248 -0.68 15.77 -1.16
C LEU A 248 -1.73 15.89 -0.07
N TYR A 249 -1.36 16.54 1.03
CA TYR A 249 -2.21 16.78 2.19
C TYR A 249 -2.44 18.27 2.38
N ALA A 250 -3.66 18.65 2.73
CA ALA A 250 -4.00 20.04 2.95
C ALA A 250 -5.24 20.18 3.84
N GLU A 251 -5.36 21.31 4.52
CA GLU A 251 -6.55 21.68 5.29
C GLU A 251 -7.79 21.85 4.40
N THR A 252 -7.62 22.33 3.17
CA THR A 252 -8.71 22.52 2.21
C THR A 252 -8.33 22.10 0.78
N LEU A 253 -9.35 21.90 -0.06
CA LEU A 253 -9.17 21.55 -1.48
C LEU A 253 -8.45 22.66 -2.25
N GLU A 254 -8.71 23.93 -1.93
CA GLU A 254 -8.09 25.08 -2.57
C GLU A 254 -6.58 25.13 -2.31
N ILE A 255 -6.15 24.79 -1.10
CA ILE A 255 -4.73 24.68 -0.75
C ILE A 255 -4.09 23.52 -1.51
N ALA A 256 -4.76 22.35 -1.58
CA ALA A 256 -4.29 21.22 -2.37
C ALA A 256 -4.14 21.57 -3.86
N HIS A 257 -5.12 22.29 -4.42
CA HIS A 257 -5.09 22.80 -5.79
C HIS A 257 -3.92 23.78 -6.01
N ALA A 258 -3.67 24.69 -5.07
CA ALA A 258 -2.54 25.62 -5.17
C ALA A 258 -1.19 24.90 -5.10
N LEU A 259 -1.03 23.92 -4.22
CA LEU A 259 0.17 23.08 -4.12
C LEU A 259 0.42 22.28 -5.41
N MET A 260 -0.62 21.63 -5.96
CA MET A 260 -0.54 20.91 -7.24
C MET A 260 -0.14 21.84 -8.38
N LYS A 261 -0.78 23.02 -8.48
CA LYS A 261 -0.47 24.04 -9.48
C LYS A 261 0.98 24.51 -9.36
N HIS A 262 1.42 24.85 -8.15
CA HIS A 262 2.77 25.32 -7.89
C HIS A 262 3.80 24.25 -8.30
N TYR A 263 3.62 23.00 -7.87
CA TYR A 263 4.52 21.91 -8.23
C TYR A 263 4.63 21.73 -9.75
N ILE A 264 3.50 21.68 -10.44
CA ILE A 264 3.44 21.51 -11.89
C ILE A 264 4.18 22.63 -12.62
N VAL A 265 3.90 23.89 -12.27
CA VAL A 265 4.44 25.06 -12.96
C VAL A 265 5.94 25.22 -12.66
N SER A 266 6.33 25.16 -11.38
CA SER A 266 7.72 25.33 -10.95
C SER A 266 8.64 24.26 -11.51
N ASN A 267 8.13 23.04 -11.73
CA ASN A 267 8.92 21.91 -12.27
C ASN A 267 8.63 21.58 -13.75
N ARG A 268 7.81 22.41 -14.44
CA ARG A 268 7.47 22.26 -15.87
C ARG A 268 6.93 20.87 -16.23
N ILE A 269 6.08 20.32 -15.37
CA ILE A 269 5.55 18.96 -15.51
C ILE A 269 4.45 18.94 -16.58
N THR A 270 4.54 18.04 -17.56
CA THR A 270 3.55 17.94 -18.66
C THR A 270 2.43 16.92 -18.39
N GLN A 271 2.67 15.99 -17.48
CA GLN A 271 1.75 14.94 -17.07
C GLN A 271 2.00 14.63 -15.59
N VAL A 272 0.96 14.39 -14.81
CA VAL A 272 1.08 13.97 -13.40
C VAL A 272 0.32 12.67 -13.16
N SER A 273 0.88 11.79 -12.34
CA SER A 273 0.20 10.59 -11.86
C SER A 273 0.26 10.50 -10.35
N PHE A 274 -0.81 9.99 -9.74
CA PHE A 274 -0.89 9.79 -8.30
C PHE A 274 -1.99 8.80 -7.92
N PHE A 275 -1.96 8.29 -6.69
CA PHE A 275 -3.11 7.59 -6.13
C PHE A 275 -4.01 8.61 -5.42
N THR A 276 -5.32 8.48 -5.58
CA THR A 276 -6.33 9.32 -4.95
C THR A 276 -7.52 8.48 -4.53
N MET A 277 -8.32 8.98 -3.60
CA MET A 277 -9.68 8.47 -3.45
C MET A 277 -10.53 8.88 -4.65
N ASP A 278 -11.54 8.05 -4.96
CA ASP A 278 -12.52 8.35 -6.01
C ASP A 278 -13.25 9.66 -5.72
N ASN A 279 -13.58 10.40 -6.78
CA ASN A 279 -14.37 11.64 -6.75
C ASN A 279 -13.76 12.82 -5.96
N VAL A 280 -12.47 12.79 -5.65
CA VAL A 280 -11.77 13.95 -5.06
C VAL A 280 -11.47 15.03 -6.11
N TRP A 281 -11.18 14.62 -7.33
CA TRP A 281 -10.77 15.51 -8.42
C TRP A 281 -11.86 15.60 -9.48
N GLU A 282 -12.28 16.82 -9.83
CA GLU A 282 -13.34 17.05 -10.82
C GLU A 282 -12.87 16.80 -12.27
N CYS A 283 -11.56 16.93 -12.53
CA CYS A 283 -11.01 16.70 -13.86
C CYS A 283 -11.07 15.22 -14.23
N LYS A 284 -11.37 14.93 -15.51
CA LYS A 284 -11.33 13.57 -16.04
C LYS A 284 -9.87 13.15 -16.31
N PRO A 285 -9.39 12.03 -15.73
CA PRO A 285 -8.05 11.55 -15.98
C PRO A 285 -7.89 11.00 -17.40
N MET A 286 -6.66 11.01 -17.92
CA MET A 286 -6.28 10.29 -19.14
C MET A 286 -6.39 8.78 -18.95
N SER A 287 -6.00 8.30 -17.77
CA SER A 287 -6.12 6.90 -17.38
C SER A 287 -6.45 6.82 -15.90
N SER A 288 -7.29 5.86 -15.54
CA SER A 288 -7.64 5.55 -14.15
C SER A 288 -7.65 4.04 -13.99
N ARG A 289 -7.05 3.56 -12.90
CA ARG A 289 -7.05 2.16 -12.52
C ARG A 289 -7.45 2.03 -11.05
N CYS A 290 -8.51 1.26 -10.79
CA CYS A 290 -9.01 1.03 -9.44
C CYS A 290 -7.97 0.32 -8.58
N VAL A 291 -7.87 0.69 -7.31
CA VAL A 291 -7.03 0.05 -6.31
C VAL A 291 -7.90 -0.39 -5.14
N HIS A 292 -7.70 -1.63 -4.75
CA HIS A 292 -8.40 -2.30 -3.66
C HIS A 292 -7.49 -2.36 -2.44
N ARG A 293 -7.81 -1.54 -1.44
CA ARG A 293 -7.17 -1.57 -0.14
C ARG A 293 -7.82 -2.58 0.77
N ARG A 294 -7.01 -3.38 1.45
CA ARG A 294 -7.46 -4.41 2.38
C ARG A 294 -6.63 -4.42 3.65
N HIS A 295 -7.24 -4.95 4.69
CA HIS A 295 -6.67 -5.05 6.02
C HIS A 295 -6.86 -6.44 6.58
N THR A 296 -5.98 -6.83 7.49
CA THR A 296 -6.12 -8.11 8.19
C THR A 296 -7.19 -8.08 9.29
N ARG A 297 -7.51 -6.91 9.86
CA ARG A 297 -8.43 -6.80 11.02
C ARG A 297 -9.43 -5.67 10.96
N THR A 298 -9.00 -4.45 10.67
CA THR A 298 -9.84 -3.25 10.83
C THR A 298 -9.46 -2.18 9.84
N VAL A 299 -10.44 -1.42 9.36
CA VAL A 299 -10.18 -0.17 8.63
C VAL A 299 -9.77 0.91 9.63
N PRO A 300 -8.59 1.53 9.50
CA PRO A 300 -8.15 2.59 10.39
C PRO A 300 -9.06 3.82 10.30
N SER A 301 -9.50 4.28 11.47
CA SER A 301 -10.50 5.35 11.61
C SER A 301 -9.91 6.73 11.88
N ASN A 302 -8.65 6.81 12.28
CA ASN A 302 -8.05 8.05 12.80
C ASN A 302 -7.63 9.02 11.69
N ILE A 303 -7.59 8.54 10.46
CA ILE A 303 -7.15 9.28 9.29
C ILE A 303 -8.22 10.28 8.86
N LYS A 304 -7.86 11.56 8.78
CA LYS A 304 -8.69 12.62 8.25
C LYS A 304 -8.66 12.60 6.72
N TRP A 305 -9.37 11.64 6.14
CA TRP A 305 -9.41 11.43 4.69
C TRP A 305 -9.84 12.67 3.89
N ASN A 306 -10.65 13.55 4.47
CA ASN A 306 -11.03 14.83 3.85
C ASN A 306 -9.87 15.82 3.65
N LYS A 307 -8.69 15.54 4.24
CA LYS A 307 -7.45 16.30 4.06
C LYS A 307 -6.43 15.60 3.15
N VAL A 308 -6.77 14.43 2.60
CA VAL A 308 -5.89 13.58 1.80
C VAL A 308 -6.33 13.63 0.34
N PHE A 309 -5.53 14.29 -0.51
CA PHE A 309 -5.85 14.49 -1.93
C PHE A 309 -5.00 13.65 -2.88
N ALA A 310 -3.79 13.25 -2.44
CA ALA A 310 -3.00 12.21 -3.08
C ALA A 310 -2.23 11.42 -2.03
N LEU A 311 -2.02 10.12 -2.30
CA LEU A 311 -1.30 9.20 -1.41
C LEU A 311 -0.28 8.32 -2.17
N ASN A 312 0.66 7.76 -1.42
CA ASN A 312 1.70 6.87 -1.93
C ASN A 312 1.33 5.43 -1.56
N MET A 313 0.39 4.81 -2.28
CA MET A 313 0.08 3.39 -2.02
C MET A 313 1.38 2.57 -2.18
N GLY A 314 1.65 1.68 -1.23
CA GLY A 314 2.96 1.05 -1.04
C GLY A 314 3.84 1.69 0.03
N PHE A 315 3.51 2.87 0.55
CA PHE A 315 4.32 3.57 1.55
C PHE A 315 3.49 4.45 2.50
N HIS A 316 2.18 4.54 2.30
CA HIS A 316 1.34 5.56 2.93
C HIS A 316 0.15 4.99 3.69
N ILE A 317 -0.49 5.89 4.44
CA ILE A 317 -1.23 5.70 5.68
C ILE A 317 -1.92 4.33 5.79
N VAL A 318 -1.55 3.59 6.85
CA VAL A 318 -2.07 2.24 7.19
C VAL A 318 -3.49 2.33 7.61
#